data_AF-A0A8D8AP93-F1
#
_entry.id   AF-A0A8D8AP93-F1
#
_cell.length_a   1.000
_cell.length_b   1.000
_cell.length_c   1.000
_cell.angle_alpha   90.00
_cell.angle_beta   90.00
_cell.angle_gamma   90.00
#
_symmetry.space_group_name_H-M   'P 1'
#
loop_
_entity.id
_entity.type
_entity.pdbx_description
1 polymer ?
#
loop_
_entity_poly.entity_id
_entity_poly.type
_entity_poly.pdbx_seq_one_letter_code
_entity_poly.pdbx_strand_id
1 'polypeptide(L)'
;MGVLVVICAVLLVTAGGPVSAGKASSSSKCEKSLTTASGTRAPSGPYCPGDLIFEDTFDSFDLDTWQHENTLAGNTNWEFQWFTNNRSNSFVKEGNLFVRPTLTVEEFGEPFLRSGILNIHGGSPAEQ
;
A
#
# COMPACT_ATOMS: atom_id res chain seq x y z
N MET A 1 58.07 -15.42 17.85
CA MET A 1 57.32 -16.38 18.68
C MET A 1 55.85 -15.97 18.58
N GLY A 2 54.97 -16.51 17.74
CA GLY A 2 54.95 -17.83 17.12
C GLY A 2 54.10 -18.80 17.94
N VAL A 3 52.78 -18.59 18.04
CA VAL A 3 51.80 -19.66 18.16
C VAL A 3 50.54 -19.27 17.38
N LEU A 4 50.40 -19.92 16.23
CA LEU A 4 49.22 -20.00 15.39
C LEU A 4 48.26 -20.99 16.08
N VAL A 5 47.13 -20.53 16.59
CA VAL A 5 46.05 -21.42 17.04
C VAL A 5 45.05 -21.53 15.91
N VAL A 6 45.24 -22.58 15.11
CA VAL A 6 44.20 -23.13 14.24
C VAL A 6 43.31 -23.99 15.13
N ILE A 7 41.99 -23.78 15.14
CA ILE A 7 40.97 -24.83 15.26
C ILE A 7 39.62 -24.29 14.74
N CYS A 8 39.22 -24.86 13.60
CA CYS A 8 37.89 -25.10 13.04
C CYS A 8 36.80 -24.01 13.15
N ALA A 9 36.66 -23.27 12.04
CA ALA A 9 35.38 -22.72 11.62
C ALA A 9 34.38 -23.87 11.39
N VAL A 10 33.35 -23.96 12.22
CA VAL A 10 32.16 -24.75 11.88
C VAL A 10 31.30 -23.87 10.98
N LEU A 11 31.52 -24.00 9.68
CA LEU A 11 30.56 -23.58 8.65
C LEU A 11 29.31 -24.45 8.82
N LEU A 12 28.30 -23.95 9.54
CA LEU A 12 26.94 -24.44 9.41
C LEU A 12 26.42 -24.00 8.04
N VAL A 13 26.73 -24.81 7.02
CA VAL A 13 26.00 -24.80 5.76
C VAL A 13 24.63 -25.37 6.06
N THR A 14 23.66 -24.52 6.37
CA THR A 14 22.26 -24.92 6.26
C THR A 14 21.98 -25.03 4.77
N ALA A 15 21.89 -26.26 4.28
CA ALA A 15 21.40 -26.54 2.95
C ALA A 15 20.03 -25.87 2.80
N GLY A 16 19.98 -24.82 1.98
CA GLY A 16 18.73 -24.28 1.47
C GLY A 16 18.07 -25.37 0.63
N GLY A 17 17.18 -26.14 1.25
CA GLY A 17 16.19 -26.89 0.50
C GLY A 17 15.34 -25.90 -0.30
N PRO A 18 14.84 -26.27 -1.48
CA PRO A 18 13.91 -25.42 -2.20
C PRO A 18 12.75 -25.09 -1.25
N VAL A 19 12.53 -23.81 -0.98
CA VAL A 19 11.28 -23.34 -0.39
C VAL A 19 10.20 -23.80 -1.36
N SER A 20 9.42 -24.79 -0.95
CA SER A 20 8.28 -25.24 -1.74
C SER A 20 7.38 -24.03 -1.88
N ALA A 21 7.38 -23.42 -3.06
CA ALA A 21 6.27 -22.61 -3.52
C ALA A 21 5.00 -23.38 -3.17
N GLY A 22 4.05 -22.69 -2.53
CA GLY A 22 2.74 -23.24 -2.25
C GLY A 22 2.25 -23.95 -3.50
N LYS A 23 2.03 -25.25 -3.38
CA LYS A 23 1.55 -26.10 -4.48
C LYS A 23 0.23 -25.49 -4.94
N ALA A 24 0.25 -24.80 -6.08
CA ALA A 24 -0.96 -24.36 -6.75
C ALA A 24 -1.87 -25.57 -6.86
N SER A 25 -3.07 -25.39 -6.31
CA SER A 25 -4.12 -26.38 -6.20
C SER A 25 -4.29 -27.15 -7.51
N SER A 26 -4.56 -28.44 -7.36
CA SER A 26 -4.89 -29.38 -8.43
C SER A 26 -5.77 -28.73 -9.50
N SER A 27 -5.43 -28.95 -10.77
CA SER A 27 -6.20 -28.58 -11.96
C SER A 27 -7.67 -29.02 -11.86
N SER A 28 -8.50 -28.20 -11.23
CA SER A 28 -9.92 -28.10 -11.55
C SER A 28 -10.01 -27.31 -12.85
N LYS A 29 -10.86 -27.74 -13.79
CA LYS A 29 -11.19 -26.90 -14.95
C LYS A 29 -11.67 -25.54 -14.41
N CYS A 30 -11.13 -24.45 -14.96
CA CYS A 30 -11.59 -23.12 -14.64
C CYS A 30 -13.08 -23.00 -14.95
N GLU A 31 -13.91 -22.98 -13.90
CA GLU A 31 -15.28 -22.51 -14.00
C GLU A 31 -15.25 -20.99 -13.95
N LYS A 32 -16.03 -20.33 -14.81
CA LYS A 32 -16.02 -18.87 -14.88
C LYS A 32 -16.58 -18.28 -13.58
N SER A 33 -15.81 -17.39 -12.97
CA SER A 33 -16.20 -16.63 -11.78
C SER A 33 -17.33 -15.65 -12.08
N LEU A 34 -18.14 -15.35 -11.06
CA LEU A 34 -19.08 -14.23 -11.07
C LEU A 34 -18.34 -12.89 -11.05
N THR A 35 -17.16 -12.83 -10.43
CA THR A 35 -16.30 -11.65 -10.42
C THR A 35 -15.73 -11.43 -11.81
N THR A 36 -15.84 -10.20 -12.31
CA THR A 36 -15.23 -9.78 -13.57
C THR A 36 -14.24 -8.65 -13.30
N ALA A 37 -13.19 -8.56 -14.11
CA ALA A 37 -12.24 -7.46 -14.11
C ALA A 37 -12.10 -6.92 -15.54
N SER A 38 -11.76 -5.64 -15.66
CA SER A 38 -11.58 -4.95 -16.93
C SER A 38 -10.64 -3.76 -16.75
N GLY A 39 -10.22 -3.15 -17.86
CA GLY A 39 -9.23 -2.08 -17.86
C GLY A 39 -7.84 -2.57 -18.30
N THR A 40 -6.94 -1.62 -18.51
CA THR A 40 -5.61 -1.88 -19.12
C THR A 40 -4.69 -2.70 -18.23
N ARG A 41 -4.94 -2.74 -16.91
CA ARG A 41 -4.14 -3.46 -15.92
C ARG A 41 -4.79 -4.76 -15.45
N ALA A 42 -6.00 -5.07 -15.90
CA ALA A 42 -6.67 -6.32 -15.54
C ALA A 42 -6.01 -7.51 -16.29
N PRO A 43 -5.82 -8.66 -15.62
CA PRO A 43 -5.37 -9.88 -16.29
C PRO A 43 -6.30 -10.30 -17.42
N SER A 44 -5.74 -10.88 -18.49
CA SER A 44 -6.52 -11.40 -19.61
C SER A 44 -7.12 -12.76 -19.30
N GLY A 45 -8.39 -12.97 -19.63
CA GLY A 45 -8.98 -14.31 -19.72
C GLY A 45 -10.40 -14.43 -19.17
N PRO A 46 -10.97 -15.65 -19.17
CA PRO A 46 -12.01 -16.00 -18.22
C PRO A 46 -11.39 -16.10 -16.81
N TYR A 47 -11.92 -15.35 -15.84
CA TYR A 47 -11.48 -15.41 -14.44
C TYR A 47 -12.07 -16.64 -13.74
N CYS A 48 -11.26 -17.36 -12.97
CA CYS A 48 -11.67 -18.49 -12.16
C CYS A 48 -11.81 -18.08 -10.69
N PRO A 49 -12.64 -18.78 -9.89
CA PRO A 49 -12.67 -18.60 -8.44
C PRO A 49 -11.26 -18.80 -7.84
N GLY A 50 -10.79 -17.79 -7.10
CA GLY A 50 -9.46 -17.79 -6.46
C GLY A 50 -8.37 -17.08 -7.26
N ASP A 51 -8.64 -16.64 -8.49
CA ASP A 51 -7.67 -15.86 -9.26
C ASP A 51 -7.43 -14.47 -8.63
N LEU A 52 -6.16 -14.07 -8.61
CA LEU A 52 -5.75 -12.71 -8.26
C LEU A 52 -6.02 -11.77 -9.44
N ILE A 53 -6.91 -10.80 -9.25
CA ILE A 53 -7.32 -9.86 -10.30
C ILE A 53 -6.75 -8.44 -10.13
N PHE A 54 -6.20 -8.13 -8.96
CA PHE A 54 -5.57 -6.85 -8.64
C PHE A 54 -4.67 -7.03 -7.40
N GLU A 55 -3.48 -6.44 -7.45
CA GLU A 55 -2.52 -6.37 -6.34
C GLU A 55 -1.70 -5.10 -6.51
N ASP A 56 -1.34 -4.47 -5.39
CA ASP A 56 -0.30 -3.45 -5.33
C ASP A 56 0.65 -3.81 -4.19
N THR A 57 1.92 -3.99 -4.53
CA THR A 57 3.01 -4.32 -3.59
C THR A 57 3.60 -3.08 -2.94
N PHE A 58 3.16 -1.88 -3.35
CA PHE A 58 3.67 -0.60 -2.89
C PHE A 58 5.19 -0.51 -3.02
N ASP A 59 5.72 -0.89 -4.19
CA ASP A 59 7.11 -0.55 -4.57
C ASP A 59 7.24 0.95 -4.88
N SER A 60 6.13 1.58 -5.30
CA SER A 60 5.97 3.02 -5.48
C SER A 60 4.54 3.44 -5.16
N PHE A 61 4.31 4.74 -4.95
CA PHE A 61 2.95 5.25 -4.78
C PHE A 61 2.35 5.64 -6.14
N ASP A 62 1.74 4.67 -6.82
CA ASP A 62 1.17 4.84 -8.16
C ASP A 62 -0.16 5.63 -8.13
N LEU A 63 -0.13 6.88 -8.60
CA LEU A 63 -1.29 7.77 -8.64
C LEU A 63 -2.22 7.52 -9.85
N ASP A 64 -1.84 6.64 -10.78
CA ASP A 64 -2.77 6.15 -11.80
C ASP A 64 -3.65 5.02 -11.23
N THR A 65 -3.18 4.31 -10.19
CA THR A 65 -3.97 3.33 -9.42
C THR A 65 -4.78 3.99 -8.32
N TRP A 66 -4.14 4.85 -7.52
CA TRP A 66 -4.72 5.40 -6.30
C TRP A 66 -4.98 6.89 -6.42
N GLN A 67 -6.15 7.32 -5.93
CA GLN A 67 -6.55 8.71 -5.88
C GLN A 67 -6.76 9.14 -4.44
N HIS A 68 -6.36 10.36 -4.11
CA HIS A 68 -6.53 10.93 -2.77
C HIS A 68 -7.86 11.64 -2.66
N GLU A 69 -8.59 11.32 -1.59
CA GLU A 69 -9.66 12.18 -1.12
C GLU A 69 -9.06 13.43 -0.45
N ASN A 70 -9.51 14.62 -0.86
CA ASN A 70 -9.10 15.89 -0.30
C ASN A 70 -10.31 16.55 0.37
N THR A 71 -10.61 16.15 1.62
CA THR A 71 -11.87 16.50 2.28
C THR A 71 -11.69 16.81 3.76
N LEU A 72 -12.63 17.61 4.27
CA LEU A 72 -12.87 17.88 5.68
C LEU A 72 -14.35 17.67 6.05
N ALA A 73 -15.10 16.99 5.18
CA ALA A 73 -16.55 16.82 5.31
C ALA A 73 -16.95 15.83 6.43
N GLY A 74 -15.98 15.21 7.11
CA GLY A 74 -16.19 14.28 8.22
C GLY A 74 -16.72 12.90 7.83
N ASN A 75 -16.83 12.62 6.53
CA ASN A 75 -17.28 11.38 5.92
C ASN A 75 -18.53 10.83 6.65
N THR A 76 -18.75 9.51 6.71
CA THR A 76 -19.99 8.92 7.28
C THR A 76 -20.03 8.90 8.81
N ASN A 77 -18.96 9.36 9.48
CA ASN A 77 -18.74 9.13 10.91
C ASN A 77 -18.55 10.43 11.73
N TRP A 78 -18.82 11.60 11.16
CA TRP A 78 -18.65 12.90 11.83
C TRP A 78 -17.23 13.16 12.34
N GLU A 79 -16.25 12.66 11.59
CA GLU A 79 -14.85 12.79 11.96
C GLU A 79 -14.33 14.19 11.60
N PHE A 80 -13.20 14.61 12.15
CA PHE A 80 -12.71 15.99 12.01
C PHE A 80 -11.34 16.10 11.33
N GLN A 81 -10.71 14.98 10.99
CA GLN A 81 -9.42 15.00 10.30
C GLN A 81 -9.57 15.53 8.88
N TRP A 82 -8.52 16.19 8.44
CA TRP A 82 -8.37 16.62 7.07
C TRP A 82 -7.66 15.52 6.28
N PHE A 83 -8.36 14.92 5.32
CA PHE A 83 -7.73 14.07 4.31
C PHE A 83 -7.11 14.95 3.22
N THR A 84 -5.84 14.68 2.91
CA THR A 84 -5.06 15.51 2.00
C THR A 84 -4.06 14.69 1.20
N ASN A 85 -3.76 15.16 0.00
CA ASN A 85 -2.69 14.65 -0.84
C ASN A 85 -1.32 15.25 -0.45
N ASN A 86 -0.92 15.04 0.81
CA ASN A 86 0.40 15.43 1.33
C ASN A 86 1.26 14.18 1.57
N ARG A 87 2.51 14.20 1.10
CA ARG A 87 3.46 13.10 1.27
C ARG A 87 3.96 12.92 2.71
N SER A 88 3.68 13.88 3.59
CA SER A 88 3.83 13.72 5.04
C SER A 88 2.75 12.83 5.66
N ASN A 89 1.60 12.66 4.98
CA ASN A 89 0.46 11.88 5.47
C ASN A 89 0.25 10.57 4.74
N SER A 90 0.60 10.51 3.45
CA SER A 90 0.47 9.29 2.67
C SER A 90 1.68 9.12 1.77
N PHE A 91 2.44 8.05 1.99
CA PHE A 91 3.66 7.77 1.25
C PHE A 91 3.97 6.28 1.27
N VAL A 92 4.78 5.86 0.31
CA VAL A 92 5.28 4.49 0.23
C VAL A 92 6.74 4.46 0.68
N LYS A 93 7.10 3.48 1.50
CA LYS A 93 8.48 3.23 1.92
C LYS A 93 8.67 1.74 2.16
N GLU A 94 9.75 1.16 1.64
CA GLU A 94 10.14 -0.23 1.89
C GLU A 94 9.00 -1.25 1.61
N GLY A 95 8.28 -1.10 0.48
CA GLY A 95 7.19 -2.02 0.12
C GLY A 95 5.90 -1.84 0.93
N ASN A 96 5.76 -0.74 1.66
CA ASN A 96 4.60 -0.50 2.52
C ASN A 96 3.99 0.88 2.25
N LEU A 97 2.66 0.93 2.17
CA LEU A 97 1.89 2.17 2.22
C LEU A 97 1.77 2.63 3.68
N PHE A 98 2.26 3.84 3.96
CA PHE A 98 2.07 4.53 5.22
C PHE A 98 0.96 5.56 5.07
N VAL A 99 -0.08 5.42 5.90
CA VAL A 99 -1.08 6.47 6.14
C VAL A 99 -0.85 6.99 7.55
N ARG A 100 -0.28 8.19 7.65
CA ARG A 100 0.23 8.77 8.87
C ARG A 100 -0.54 10.04 9.24
N PRO A 101 -1.25 10.06 10.38
CA PRO A 101 -1.77 11.28 10.94
C PRO A 101 -0.63 12.25 11.28
N THR A 102 -0.82 13.53 10.97
CA THR A 102 0.08 14.62 11.36
C THR A 102 -0.79 15.68 12.03
N LEU A 103 -0.31 16.30 13.10
CA LEU A 103 -1.09 17.35 13.75
C LEU A 103 -1.06 18.61 12.90
N THR A 104 -2.20 19.27 12.72
CA THR A 104 -2.29 20.54 11.95
C THR A 104 -1.35 21.62 12.50
N VAL A 105 -1.10 21.62 13.81
CA VAL A 105 -0.15 22.55 14.46
C VAL A 105 1.30 22.30 14.06
N GLU A 106 1.67 21.07 13.69
CA GLU A 106 3.02 20.76 13.22
C GLU A 106 3.27 21.31 11.81
N GLU A 107 2.21 21.45 11.01
CA GLU A 107 2.31 21.97 9.64
C GLU A 107 2.13 23.49 9.58
N PHE A 108 1.17 24.07 10.33
CA PHE A 108 0.80 25.48 10.23
C PHE A 108 0.98 26.30 11.51
N GLY A 109 1.33 25.64 12.63
CA GLY A 109 1.45 26.27 13.94
C GLY A 109 0.11 26.49 14.67
N GLU A 110 0.20 26.72 15.98
CA GLU A 110 -0.95 26.97 16.86
C GLU A 110 -1.89 28.11 16.41
N PRO A 111 -1.41 29.27 15.90
CA PRO A 111 -2.31 30.35 15.49
C PRO A 111 -3.26 29.95 14.35
N PHE A 112 -2.84 29.03 13.49
CA PHE A 112 -3.65 28.57 12.35
C PHE A 112 -4.94 27.88 12.80
N LEU A 113 -4.95 27.19 13.95
CA LEU A 113 -6.14 26.54 14.48
C LEU A 113 -7.29 27.51 14.78
N ARG A 114 -6.98 28.79 15.02
CA ARG A 114 -7.96 29.79 15.47
C ARG A 114 -8.41 30.72 14.36
N SER A 115 -7.52 31.05 13.43
CA SER A 115 -7.78 32.05 12.40
C SER A 115 -7.20 31.69 11.03
N GLY A 116 -6.72 30.46 10.86
CA GLY A 116 -6.23 29.98 9.58
C GLY A 116 -7.36 29.86 8.56
N ILE A 117 -7.03 30.11 7.29
CA ILE A 117 -7.92 29.81 6.17
C ILE A 117 -7.33 28.59 5.47
N LEU A 118 -8.09 27.50 5.48
CA LEU A 118 -7.72 26.28 4.78
C LEU A 118 -8.48 26.20 3.46
N ASN A 119 -7.76 26.28 2.35
CA ASN A 119 -8.31 26.09 1.02
C ASN A 119 -8.30 24.59 0.67
N ILE A 120 -9.40 23.92 0.97
CA ILE A 120 -9.63 22.56 0.49
C ILE A 120 -10.03 22.63 -0.98
N HIS A 121 -9.06 22.54 -1.88
CA HIS A 121 -9.32 22.48 -3.33
C HIS A 121 -9.96 21.13 -3.74
N GLY A 122 -10.90 20.61 -2.94
CA GLY A 122 -11.54 19.30 -3.11
C GLY A 122 -12.58 19.31 -4.22
N GLY A 123 -12.44 18.36 -5.15
CA GLY A 123 -13.50 17.95 -6.06
C GLY A 123 -12.99 17.21 -7.30
N SER A 124 -13.33 15.93 -7.42
CA SER A 124 -13.74 15.40 -8.73
C SER A 124 -15.15 15.94 -9.04
N PRO A 125 -15.55 16.11 -10.31
CA PRO A 125 -16.80 16.80 -10.69
C PRO A 125 -18.11 16.23 -10.13
N ALA A 126 -18.10 15.07 -9.47
CA ALA A 126 -19.31 14.41 -8.97
C ALA A 126 -19.81 14.91 -7.60
N GLU A 127 -19.04 15.77 -6.92
CA GLU A 127 -19.32 16.24 -5.56
C GLU A 127 -19.40 17.77 -5.43
N GLN A 128 -19.60 18.48 -6.55
CA GLN A 128 -19.95 19.91 -6.59
C GLN A 128 -21.42 20.12 -6.90
#